data_AF-A0A101DAT1-F1
#
_entry.id   AF-A0A101DAT1-F1
#
_cell.length_a   1.000
_cell.length_b   1.000
_cell.length_c   1.000
_cell.angle_alpha   90.00
_cell.angle_beta   90.00
_cell.angle_gamma   90.00
#
_symmetry.space_group_name_H-M   'P 1'
#
loop_
_entity.id
_entity.type
_entity.pdbx_description
1 polymer ?
#
loop_
_entity_poly.entity_id
_entity_poly.type
_entity_poly.pdbx_seq_one_letter_code
_entity_poly.pdbx_strand_id
1 'polypeptide(L)' 'MTHVTACIDGSASAPAVCDYAAWASQRLEAPLTFLHVLRISVNVTERFANT' A
#
# COMPACT_ATOMS: atom_id res chain seq x y z
N MET A 1 -15.38 -10.72 -12.43
CA MET A 1 -14.58 -11.24 -11.30
C MET A 1 -14.25 -10.08 -10.38
N THR A 2 -14.58 -10.21 -9.10
CA THR A 2 -14.24 -9.24 -8.05
C THR A 2 -12.92 -9.66 -7.38
N HIS A 3 -12.12 -8.68 -6.96
CA HIS A 3 -10.82 -8.90 -6.31
C HIS A 3 -10.63 -7.85 -5.21
N VAL A 4 -10.06 -8.25 -4.08
CA VAL A 4 -9.72 -7.33 -2.99
C VAL A 4 -8.22 -7.04 -3.07
N THR A 5 -7.84 -5.78 -3.19
CA THR A 5 -6.45 -5.35 -3.20
C THR A 5 -6.16 -4.51 -1.96
N ALA A 6 -5.20 -4.93 -1.16
CA ALA A 6 -4.72 -4.21 0.03
C ALA A 6 -3.39 -3.51 -0.26
N CYS A 7 -3.38 -2.19 -0.26
CA CYS A 7 -2.17 -1.39 -0.44
C CYS A 7 -1.52 -1.10 0.92
N ILE A 8 -0.27 -1.53 1.11
CA ILE A 8 0.49 -1.36 2.36
C ILE A 8 1.73 -0.51 2.12
N ASP A 9 1.92 0.54 2.90
CA ASP A 9 3.01 1.52 2.75
C ASP A 9 3.91 1.63 3.99
N GLY A 10 3.75 0.72 4.96
CA GLY A 10 4.47 0.74 6.24
C GLY A 10 3.98 1.81 7.22
N SER A 11 2.88 2.51 6.93
CA SER A 11 2.25 3.45 7.87
C SER A 11 1.66 2.75 9.09
N ALA A 12 1.37 3.53 10.15
CA ALA A 12 0.66 3.03 11.33
C ALA A 12 -0.74 2.48 11.03
N SER A 13 -1.35 2.86 9.89
CA SER A 13 -2.63 2.34 9.43
C SER A 13 -2.53 0.99 8.70
N ALA A 14 -1.34 0.54 8.29
CA ALA A 14 -1.18 -0.68 7.50
C ALA A 14 -1.78 -1.94 8.16
N PRO A 15 -1.66 -2.17 9.48
CA PRO A 15 -2.33 -3.30 10.13
C PRO A 15 -3.86 -3.28 9.98
N ALA A 16 -4.49 -2.11 10.16
CA ALA A 16 -5.93 -1.98 9.99
C ALA A 16 -6.36 -2.27 8.54
N VAL A 17 -5.58 -1.82 7.55
CA VAL A 17 -5.81 -2.16 6.13
C VAL A 17 -5.78 -3.68 5.91
N CYS A 18 -4.81 -4.39 6.51
CA CYS A 18 -4.73 -5.85 6.43
C CYS A 18 -5.97 -6.53 7.02
N ASP A 19 -6.42 -6.12 8.20
CA ASP A 19 -7.57 -6.70 8.89
C ASP A 19 -8.86 -6.53 8.08
N TYR A 20 -9.12 -5.31 7.59
CA TYR A 20 -10.32 -5.04 6.78
C TYR A 20 -10.28 -5.74 5.42
N ALA A 21 -9.12 -5.86 4.79
CA ALA A 21 -8.99 -6.56 3.52
C ALA A 21 -9.23 -8.07 3.67
N ALA A 22 -8.72 -8.68 4.74
CA ALA A 22 -8.99 -10.08 5.08
C ALA A 22 -10.48 -10.33 5.33
N TRP A 23 -11.13 -9.45 6.08
CA TRP A 23 -12.58 -9.51 6.30
C TRP A 23 -13.37 -9.37 5.00
N ALA A 24 -13.01 -8.40 4.15
CA ALA A 24 -13.70 -8.14 2.89
C ALA A 24 -13.55 -9.32 1.91
N SER A 25 -12.35 -9.92 1.84
CA SER A 25 -12.08 -11.09 0.99
C SER A 25 -12.97 -12.27 1.35
N GLN A 26 -13.10 -12.56 2.65
CA GLN A 26 -13.98 -13.64 3.13
C GLN A 26 -15.45 -13.33 2.83
N ARG A 27 -15.91 -12.10 3.08
CA ARG A 27 -17.32 -11.73 2.91
C ARG A 27 -17.76 -11.64 1.45
N LEU A 28 -16.84 -11.30 0.56
CA LEU A 28 -17.10 -11.18 -0.88
C LEU A 28 -16.77 -12.46 -1.65
N GLU A 29 -16.27 -13.51 -0.97
CA GLU A 29 -15.75 -14.73 -1.59
C GLU A 29 -14.78 -14.42 -2.74
N ALA A 30 -13.95 -13.40 -2.55
CA ALA A 30 -13.08 -12.84 -3.57
C ALA A 30 -11.61 -12.97 -3.16
N PRO A 31 -10.69 -13.30 -4.09
CA PRO A 31 -9.27 -13.40 -3.78
C PRO A 31 -8.69 -12.07 -3.27
N LEU A 32 -7.73 -12.18 -2.35
CA LEU A 32 -7.01 -11.07 -1.73
C LEU A 32 -5.56 -11.02 -2.21
N THR A 33 -5.12 -9.85 -2.68
CA THR A 33 -3.72 -9.57 -2.98
C THR A 33 -3.21 -8.39 -2.14
N PHE A 34 -2.01 -8.55 -1.59
CA PHE A 34 -1.28 -7.46 -0.94
C PHE A 34 -0.30 -6.80 -1.91
N LEU A 35 -0.27 -5.46 -1.90
CA LEU A 35 0.64 -4.64 -2.68
C LEU A 35 1.44 -3.73 -1.77
N HIS A 36 2.76 -3.94 -1.68
CA HIS A 36 3.64 -3.05 -0.92
C HIS A 36 4.06 -1.83 -1.76
N VAL A 37 3.74 -0.63 -1.29
CA VAL A 37 4.07 0.63 -1.95
C VAL A 37 5.41 1.15 -1.42
N LEU A 38 6.42 1.16 -2.28
CA LEU A 38 7.74 1.73 -1.98
C LEU A 38 7.72 3.23 -2.30
N ARG A 39 7.95 4.07 -1.30
CA ARG A 39 8.17 5.50 -1.50
C ARG A 39 9.65 5.73 -1.78
N ILE A 40 9.97 6.24 -2.98
CA ILE A 40 11.31 6.73 -3.30
C ILE A 40 11.38 8.20 -2.85
N SER A 41 12.30 8.50 -1.93
CA SER A 41 12.66 9.88 -1.60
C SER A 41 13.78 10.35 -2.54
N VAL A 42 13.51 11.37 -3.35
CA VAL A 42 14.55 12.02 -4.16
C VAL A 42 15.18 13.13 -3.32
N ASN A 43 16.51 13.17 -3.25
CA ASN A 43 17.23 14.26 -2.60
C ASN A 43 17.11 15.53 -3.45
N VAL A 44 16.25 16.46 -3.03
CA VAL A 44 16.01 17.71 -3.76
C VAL A 44 17.19 18.68 -3.63
N THR A 45 18.03 18.51 -2.61
CA THR A 45 19.17 19.41 -2.32
C THR A 45 20.23 19.42 -3.43
N GLU A 46 20.45 18.29 -4.12
CA GLU A 46 21.42 18.21 -5.23
C GLU A 46 20.94 18.89 -6.52
N ARG A 47 19.63 19.15 -6.67
CA ARG A 47 19.10 19.82 -7.88
C ARG A 47 19.40 21.32 -7.93
N PHE A 48 19.74 21.93 -6.80
CA PHE A 48 20.04 23.37 -6.71
C PHE A 48 21.52 23.67 -6.48
N ALA A 49 22.37 22.65 -6.28
CA ALA A 49 23.80 22.85 -6.04
C ALA A 49 24.61 23.16 -7.32
N ASN A 50 23.98 23.18 -8.49
CA ASN A 50 24.64 23.38 -9.79
C ASN A 50 24.02 24.54 -10.61
N THR A 51 23.42 25.53 -9.92
CA THR A 51 22.98 26.82 -10.50
C THR A 51 23.69 27.93 -9.76
#